data_AF-A0A959XNR2-F1
#
_entry.id   AF-A0A959XNR2-F1
#
_cell.length_a   1.000
_cell.length_b   1.000
_cell.length_c   1.000
_cell.angle_alpha   90.00
_cell.angle_beta   90.00
_cell.angle_gamma   90.00
#
_symmetry.space_group_name_H-M   'P 1'
#
loop_
_entity.id
_entity.type
_entity.pdbx_description
1 polymer ?
#
loop_
_entity_poly.entity_id
_entity_poly.type
_entity_poly.pdbx_seq_one_letter_code
_entity_poly.pdbx_strand_id
1 'polypeptide(L)' 'AYAVWTGIGAAGTVLVGIILFKEPAAFWRLFFLFTLIASIIGLKFVSGSS' A
#
# COMPACT_ATOMS: atom_id res chain seq x y z
N ALA A 1 13.29 -4.20 11.79
CA ALA A 1 12.97 -2.77 11.93
C ALA A 1 12.55 -2.08 10.61
N TYR A 2 13.15 -2.40 9.46
CA TYR A 2 12.86 -1.73 8.18
C TYR A 2 11.46 -1.97 7.59
N ALA A 3 10.92 -3.20 7.66
CA ALA A 3 9.61 -3.52 7.08
C ALA A 3 8.45 -2.71 7.70
N VAL A 4 8.53 -2.44 9.01
CA VAL A 4 7.52 -1.66 9.74
C VAL A 4 7.51 -0.21 9.24
N TRP A 5 8.68 0.36 8.96
CA TRP A 5 8.81 1.71 8.42
C TRP A 5 8.24 1.83 7.00
N THR A 6 8.51 0.85 6.14
CA THR A 6 7.97 0.81 4.77
C THR A 6 6.44 0.67 4.79
N GLY A 7 5.90 -0.12 5.72
CA GLY A 7 4.45 -0.28 5.91
C GLY A 7 3.75 1.02 6.33
N ILE A 8 4.37 1.81 7.23
CA ILE A 8 3.84 3.09 7.68
C ILE A 8 3.79 4.11 6.52
N GLY A 9 4.86 4.23 5.74
CA GLY A 9 4.90 5.13 4.59
C GLY A 9 3.87 4.78 3.52
N ALA A 10 3.66 3.48 3.28
CA ALA A 10 2.69 2.98 2.31
C ALA A 10 1.24 3.22 2.79
N ALA A 11 0.95 2.99 4.08
CA ALA A 11 -0.37 3.31 4.64
C ALA A 11 -0.68 4.81 4.54
N GLY A 12 0.31 5.67 4.77
CA GLY A 12 0.18 7.13 4.67
C GLY A 12 -0.10 7.62 3.25
N THR A 13 0.60 7.10 2.24
CA THR A 13 0.37 7.52 0.83
C THR A 13 -1.00 7.10 0.33
N VAL A 14 -1.51 5.94 0.76
CA VAL A 14 -2.90 5.54 0.47
C VAL A 14 -3.86 6.53 1.10
N LEU A 15 -3.75 6.76 2.40
CA LEU A 15 -4.66 7.61 3.17
C LEU A 15 -4.74 9.01 2.55
N VAL A 16 -3.59 9.58 2.18
CA VAL A 16 -3.49 10.87 1.50
C VAL A 16 -4.11 10.83 0.10
N GLY A 17 -3.89 9.75 -0.67
CA GLY A 17 -4.54 9.54 -1.97
C GLY A 17 -6.07 9.48 -1.89
N ILE A 18 -6.63 8.86 -0.84
CA ILE A 18 -8.09 8.84 -0.58
C ILE A 18 -8.62 10.26 -0.40
N ILE A 19 -7.91 11.04 0.41
CA ILE A 19 -8.36 12.36 0.85
C ILE A 19 -8.23 13.40 -0.29
N LEU A 20 -7.16 13.33 -1.09
CA LEU A 20 -6.89 14.29 -2.17
C LEU A 20 -7.79 14.09 -3.40
N PHE A 21 -8.03 12.86 -3.82
CA PHE A 21 -8.69 12.63 -5.11
C PHE A 21 -10.21 12.76 -5.07
N LYS A 22 -10.88 12.59 -3.91
CA LYS A 22 -12.35 12.71 -3.68
C LYS A 22 -13.29 12.08 -4.73
N GLU A 23 -12.77 11.34 -5.69
CA GLU A 23 -13.49 10.70 -6.79
C GLU A 23 -13.65 9.21 -6.47
N PRO A 24 -14.88 8.75 -6.21
CA PRO A 24 -15.12 7.41 -5.64
C PRO A 24 -14.68 6.28 -6.57
N ALA A 25 -14.73 6.49 -7.89
CA ALA A 25 -14.35 5.49 -8.89
C ALA A 25 -12.82 5.35 -9.06
N ALA A 26 -12.05 6.43 -8.89
CA ALA A 26 -10.59 6.39 -8.93
C ALA A 26 -10.01 5.88 -7.61
N PHE A 27 -10.64 6.24 -6.48
CA PHE A 27 -10.24 5.78 -5.15
C PHE A 27 -10.28 4.24 -5.03
N TRP A 28 -11.39 3.60 -5.42
CA TRP A 28 -11.50 2.13 -5.38
C TRP A 28 -10.49 1.44 -6.30
N ARG A 29 -10.18 2.04 -7.46
CA ARG A 29 -9.19 1.52 -8.41
C ARG A 29 -7.77 1.58 -7.85
N LEU A 30 -7.41 2.70 -7.23
CA LEU A 30 -6.09 2.93 -6.64
C LEU A 30 -5.88 2.11 -5.37
N PHE A 31 -6.94 1.94 -4.56
CA PHE A 31 -6.92 1.07 -3.38
C PHE A 31 -6.68 -0.40 -3.76
N PHE A 32 -7.39 -0.93 -4.75
CA PHE A 32 -7.18 -2.29 -5.24
C PHE A 32 -5.76 -2.49 -5.75
N LEU A 33 -5.26 -1.54 -6.54
CA LEU A 33 -3.90 -1.59 -7.08
C LEU A 33 -2.85 -1.50 -5.96
N PHE A 34 -3.09 -0.66 -4.96
CA PHE A 34 -2.22 -0.54 -3.79
C PHE A 34 -2.19 -1.83 -2.96
N THR A 35 -3.34 -2.43 -2.64
CA THR A 35 -3.41 -3.71 -1.92
C THR A 35 -2.68 -4.81 -2.68
N LEU A 36 -2.78 -4.82 -4.01
CA LEU A 36 -2.09 -5.77 -4.86
C LEU A 36 -0.57 -5.59 -4.76
N ILE A 37 -0.08 -4.34 -4.86
CA ILE A 37 1.35 -4.01 -4.71
C ILE A 37 1.84 -4.31 -3.28
N ALA A 38 1.07 -3.98 -2.26
CA ALA A 38 1.38 -4.25 -0.86
C ALA A 38 1.48 -5.76 -0.59
N SER A 39 0.59 -6.57 -1.16
CA SER A 39 0.67 -8.05 -1.10
C SER A 39 1.94 -8.59 -1.75
N ILE A 40 2.35 -8.04 -2.90
CA ILE A 40 3.58 -8.45 -3.58
C ILE A 40 4.81 -8.12 -2.73
N ILE A 41 4.86 -6.91 -2.18
CA ILE A 41 5.95 -6.48 -1.29
C ILE A 41 5.97 -7.34 -0.03
N GLY A 42 4.81 -7.58 0.59
CA GLY A 42 4.65 -8.43 1.77
C GLY A 42 5.12 -9.87 1.53
N LEU A 43 4.74 -10.48 0.40
CA LEU A 43 5.23 -11.80 -0.02
C LEU A 43 6.74 -11.81 -0.20
N LYS A 44 7.33 -10.76 -0.79
CA LYS A 44 8.79 -10.60 -0.93
C LYS A 44 9.49 -10.51 0.43
N PHE A 45 8.90 -9.79 1.38
CA PHE A 45 9.43 -9.66 2.75
C PHE A 45 9.28 -10.95 3.55
N VAL A 46 8.18 -11.70 3.39
CA VAL A 46 7.96 -12.99 4.05
C VAL A 46 8.86 -14.08 3.46
N SER A 47 9.03 -14.06 2.14
CA SER A 47 9.81 -15.06 1.40
C SER A 47 11.32 -14.78 1.47
N GLY A 48 11.74 -13.53 1.70
CA GLY A 48 13.14 -13.15 1.88
C GLY A 48 13.74 -13.47 3.25
N SER A 49 13.06 -14.24 4.09
CA SER A 49 13.54 -14.70 5.41
C SER A 49 13.94 -16.19 5.41
N SER A 50 14.36 -16.71 4.25
CA SER A 50 14.96 -18.05 4.09
C SER A 50 16.36 -17.94 3.50
#